data_AF-A0A1M5AXC7-F1
#
_entry.id   AF-A0A1M5AXC7-F1
#
_cell.length_a   1.000
_cell.length_b   1.000
_cell.length_c   1.000
_cell.angle_alpha   90.00
_cell.angle_beta   90.00
_cell.angle_gamma   90.00
#
_symmetry.space_group_name_H-M   'P 1'
#
loop_
_entity.id
_entity.type
_entity.pdbx_description
1 polymer ?
#
loop_
_entity_poly.entity_id
_entity_poly.type
_entity_poly.pdbx_seq_one_letter_code
_entity_poly.pdbx_strand_id
1 'polypeptide(L)'
;METNSYKSLEDVRYNIDLIDKVIIQLISERSFFVNEAARFKKNEQEVEAPHRVEEVIGKIRHVAVSKKLNPNIAEKVYRAMIGVFIEQEKEAINR
;
A
#
# COMPACT_ATOMS: atom_id res chain seq x y z
N MET A 1 1.04 -0.19 -24.23
CA MET A 1 2.07 0.82 -23.93
C MET A 1 2.91 0.92 -25.19
N GLU A 2 2.89 2.08 -25.83
CA GLU A 2 3.81 2.35 -26.93
C GLU A 2 5.24 2.11 -26.45
N THR A 3 6.02 1.44 -27.27
CA THR A 3 7.44 1.14 -27.01
C THR A 3 8.25 2.43 -27.07
N ASN A 4 8.18 3.23 -26.00
CA ASN A 4 9.25 4.17 -25.70
C ASN A 4 10.49 3.34 -25.40
N SER A 5 11.37 3.21 -26.40
CA SER A 5 12.69 2.64 -26.23
C SER A 5 13.49 3.56 -25.30
N TYR A 6 13.74 3.13 -24.07
CA TYR A 6 14.71 3.79 -23.20
C TYR A 6 16.10 3.70 -23.83
N LYS A 7 16.92 4.76 -23.74
CA LYS A 7 18.23 4.82 -24.42
C LYS A 7 19.37 4.35 -23.52
N SER A 8 19.12 4.26 -22.21
CA SER A 8 20.09 3.79 -21.22
C SER A 8 19.41 3.19 -19.98
N LEU A 9 20.17 2.46 -19.16
CA LEU A 9 19.75 2.02 -17.83
C LEU A 9 19.45 3.21 -16.91
N GLU A 10 20.18 4.31 -17.09
CA GLU A 10 19.99 5.55 -16.34
C GLU A 10 18.61 6.15 -16.60
N ASP A 11 18.18 6.16 -17.87
CA ASP A 11 16.84 6.64 -18.23
C ASP A 11 15.74 5.81 -17.55
N VAL A 12 15.92 4.49 -17.50
CA VAL A 12 14.96 3.59 -16.83
C VAL A 12 14.91 3.88 -15.33
N ARG A 13 16.07 4.00 -14.68
CA ARG A 13 16.16 4.31 -13.24
C ARG A 13 15.56 5.66 -12.90
N TYR A 14 15.81 6.68 -13.71
CA TYR A 14 15.18 7.99 -13.55
C TYR A 14 13.65 7.90 -13.56
N ASN A 15 13.09 7.10 -14.48
CA ASN A 15 11.64 6.90 -14.52
C ASN A 15 11.11 6.12 -13.30
N ILE A 16 11.88 5.15 -12.78
CA ILE A 16 11.57 4.46 -11.52
C ILE A 16 11.56 5.45 -10.35
N ASP A 17 12.58 6.30 -10.23
CA ASP A 17 12.67 7.30 -9.16
C ASP A 17 11.48 8.28 -9.18
N LEU A 18 10.99 8.65 -10.37
CA LEU A 18 9.78 9.46 -10.50
C LEU A 18 8.53 8.72 -10.00
N ILE A 19 8.39 7.43 -10.32
CA ILE A 19 7.29 6.60 -9.83
C ILE A 19 7.37 6.46 -8.31
N ASP A 20 8.56 6.23 -7.75
CA ASP A 20 8.76 6.06 -6.31
C ASP A 20 8.35 7.30 -5.51
N LYS A 21 8.60 8.51 -6.04
CA LYS A 21 8.09 9.75 -5.45
C LYS A 21 6.56 9.77 -5.36
N VAL A 22 5.89 9.32 -6.42
CA VAL A 22 4.42 9.24 -6.45
C VAL A 22 3.93 8.15 -5.49
N ILE A 23 4.61 7.00 -5.42
CA ILE A 23 4.27 5.91 -4.48
C ILE A 23 4.33 6.43 -3.04
N ILE A 24 5.40 7.13 -2.65
CA ILE A 24 5.53 7.67 -1.29
C ILE A 24 4.45 8.71 -0.99
N GLN A 25 4.12 9.59 -1.95
CA GLN A 25 3.02 10.53 -1.78
C GLN A 25 1.68 9.82 -1.52
N LEU A 26 1.36 8.78 -2.30
CA LEU A 26 0.13 8.00 -2.13
C LEU A 26 0.10 7.20 -0.82
N ILE A 27 1.25 6.67 -0.38
CA ILE A 27 1.36 5.98 0.92
C ILE A 27 1.13 6.98 2.07
N SER A 28 1.66 8.20 1.96
CA SER A 28 1.42 9.28 2.94
C SER A 28 -0.07 9.63 3.03
N GLU A 29 -0.74 9.84 1.90
CA GLU A 29 -2.19 10.09 1.85
C GLU A 29 -2.99 8.93 2.44
N ARG A 30 -2.61 7.69 2.12
CA ARG A 30 -3.23 6.49 2.71
C ARG A 30 -3.02 6.45 4.22
N SER A 31 -1.82 6.78 4.71
CA SER A 31 -1.51 6.82 6.14
C SER A 31 -2.37 7.82 6.89
N PHE A 32 -2.63 8.99 6.31
CA PHE A 32 -3.55 9.97 6.88
C PHE A 32 -4.94 9.37 7.12
N PHE A 33 -5.51 8.66 6.14
CA PHE A 33 -6.82 8.03 6.32
C PHE A 33 -6.82 6.86 7.29
N VAL A 34 -5.71 6.12 7.42
CA VAL A 34 -5.58 5.10 8.46
C VAL A 34 -5.61 5.75 9.84
N ASN A 35 -4.88 6.86 10.03
CA ASN A 35 -4.89 7.61 11.29
C ASN A 35 -6.28 8.16 11.62
N GLU A 36 -7.01 8.69 10.64
CA GLU A 36 -8.40 9.12 10.85
C GLU A 36 -9.30 7.94 11.23
N ALA A 37 -9.12 6.76 10.61
CA ALA A 37 -9.86 5.55 10.96
C ALA A 37 -9.54 5.07 12.38
N ALA A 38 -8.28 5.22 12.84
CA ALA A 38 -7.84 4.82 14.17
C ALA A 38 -8.62 5.52 15.28
N ARG A 39 -9.08 6.76 15.06
CA ARG A 39 -9.87 7.55 16.03
C ARG A 39 -11.22 6.89 16.39
N PHE A 40 -11.69 5.96 15.57
CA PHE A 40 -12.94 5.23 15.80
C PHE A 40 -12.72 3.87 16.46
N LYS A 41 -11.46 3.41 16.57
CA LYS A 41 -11.10 2.11 17.12
C LYS A 41 -10.84 2.23 18.62
N LYS A 42 -11.34 1.28 19.39
CA LYS A 42 -11.32 1.31 20.87
C LYS A 42 -10.40 0.26 21.49
N ASN A 43 -10.01 -0.75 20.73
CA ASN A 43 -9.24 -1.89 21.22
C ASN A 43 -8.40 -2.50 20.09
N GLU A 44 -7.43 -3.35 20.46
CA GLU A 44 -6.50 -3.98 19.51
C GLU A 44 -7.19 -4.85 18.44
N GLN A 45 -8.31 -5.50 18.77
CA GLN A 45 -9.05 -6.34 17.82
C GLN A 45 -9.63 -5.51 16.66
N GLU A 46 -10.12 -4.30 16.98
CA GLU A 46 -10.57 -3.33 15.98
C GLU A 46 -9.41 -2.73 15.17
N VAL A 47 -8.19 -2.71 15.72
CA VAL A 47 -6.96 -2.30 15.00
C VAL A 47 -6.55 -3.32 13.95
N GLU A 48 -6.44 -4.59 14.34
CA GLU A 48 -6.02 -5.67 13.46
C GLU A 48 -7.03 -5.93 12.33
N ALA A 49 -8.33 -5.86 12.65
CA ALA A 49 -9.44 -5.98 11.71
C ALA A 49 -9.21 -7.02 10.58
N PRO A 50 -8.96 -8.31 10.90
CA PRO A 50 -8.47 -9.30 9.93
C PRO A 50 -9.41 -9.49 8.73
N HIS A 51 -10.73 -9.44 8.95
CA HIS A 51 -11.71 -9.46 7.86
C HIS A 51 -11.51 -8.30 6.88
N ARG A 52 -11.24 -7.10 7.38
CA ARG A 52 -11.01 -5.91 6.55
C ARG A 52 -9.71 -6.03 5.75
N VAL A 53 -8.67 -6.61 6.34
CA VAL A 53 -7.40 -6.87 5.63
C VAL A 53 -7.65 -7.77 4.43
N GLU A 54 -8.34 -8.89 4.61
CA GLU A 54 -8.64 -9.83 3.51
C GLU A 54 -9.53 -9.20 2.42
N GLU A 55 -10.50 -8.36 2.78
CA GLU A 55 -11.28 -7.60 1.80
C GLU A 55 -10.40 -6.69 0.93
N VAL A 56 -9.48 -5.95 1.55
CA VAL A 56 -8.57 -5.06 0.84
C VAL A 56 -7.64 -5.85 -0.06
N ILE A 57 -7.11 -6.98 0.41
CA ILE A 57 -6.25 -7.87 -0.38
C ILE A 57 -7.01 -8.45 -1.59
N GLY A 58 -8.25 -8.91 -1.40
CA GLY A 58 -9.09 -9.38 -2.51
C GLY A 58 -9.28 -8.32 -3.60
N LYS A 59 -9.58 -7.08 -3.19
CA LYS A 59 -9.75 -5.94 -4.11
C LYS A 59 -8.46 -5.61 -4.85
N ILE A 60 -7.33 -5.50 -4.15
CA ILE A 60 -6.09 -5.11 -4.82
C ILE A 60 -5.57 -6.21 -5.75
N ARG A 61 -5.78 -7.49 -5.42
CA ARG A 61 -5.47 -8.60 -6.33
C ARG A 61 -6.26 -8.48 -7.62
N HIS A 62 -7.55 -8.14 -7.55
CA HIS A 62 -8.39 -7.91 -8.75
C HIS A 62 -7.89 -6.72 -9.57
N VAL A 63 -7.53 -5.61 -8.91
CA VAL A 63 -6.93 -4.44 -9.58
C VAL A 63 -5.60 -4.78 -10.24
N ALA A 64 -4.75 -5.60 -9.60
CA ALA A 64 -3.48 -6.03 -10.16
C ALA A 64 -3.69 -6.80 -11.48
N VAL A 65 -4.65 -7.74 -11.52
CA VAL A 65 -5.02 -8.45 -12.75
C VAL A 65 -5.43 -7.48 -13.85
N SER A 66 -6.29 -6.50 -13.57
CA SER A 66 -6.76 -5.54 -14.59
C SER A 66 -5.64 -4.63 -15.11
N LYS A 67 -4.58 -4.44 -14.31
CA LYS A 67 -3.36 -3.70 -14.69
C LYS A 67 -2.24 -4.58 -15.24
N LYS A 68 -2.49 -5.88 -15.48
CA LYS A 68 -1.49 -6.87 -15.94
C LYS A 68 -0.28 -7.02 -15.00
N LEU A 69 -0.47 -6.72 -13.71
CA LEU A 69 0.50 -7.00 -12.66
C LEU A 69 0.22 -8.38 -12.06
N ASN A 70 1.28 -9.12 -11.73
CA ASN A 70 1.13 -10.38 -10.98
C ASN A 70 0.42 -10.09 -9.63
N PRO A 71 -0.76 -10.67 -9.35
CA PRO A 71 -1.52 -10.40 -8.13
C PRO A 71 -0.77 -10.70 -6.84
N ASN A 72 0.16 -11.66 -6.87
CA ASN A 72 0.98 -12.01 -5.72
C ASN A 72 1.98 -10.90 -5.34
N ILE A 73 2.42 -10.08 -6.31
CA ILE A 73 3.24 -8.90 -6.01
C ILE A 73 2.40 -7.88 -5.26
N ALA A 74 1.21 -7.56 -5.78
CA ALA A 74 0.31 -6.59 -5.16
C ALA A 74 -0.09 -6.99 -3.73
N GLU A 75 -0.40 -8.27 -3.53
CA GLU A 75 -0.73 -8.80 -2.19
C GLU A 75 0.44 -8.63 -1.21
N LYS A 76 1.65 -9.04 -1.58
CA LYS A 76 2.81 -8.93 -0.68
C LYS A 76 3.11 -7.50 -0.28
N VAL A 77 3.05 -6.56 -1.23
CA VAL A 77 3.24 -5.13 -0.98
C VAL A 77 2.17 -4.61 -0.03
N TYR A 78 0.90 -4.95 -0.28
CA TYR A 78 -0.20 -4.45 0.54
C TYR A 78 -0.22 -5.07 1.95
N ARG A 79 0.11 -6.35 2.10
CA ARG A 79 0.20 -6.98 3.43
C ARG A 79 1.32 -6.34 4.27
N ALA A 80 2.48 -6.08 3.66
CA ALA A 80 3.57 -5.38 4.34
C ALA A 80 3.16 -3.96 4.75
N MET A 81 2.59 -3.18 3.83
CA MET A 81 2.11 -1.82 4.11
C MET A 81 1.05 -1.78 5.20
N ILE A 82 0.04 -2.66 5.14
CA ILE A 82 -1.02 -2.76 6.16
C ILE A 82 -0.43 -3.16 7.51
N GLY A 83 0.47 -4.14 7.54
CA GLY A 83 1.12 -4.60 8.77
C GLY A 83 1.83 -3.46 9.50
N VAL A 84 2.60 -2.63 8.78
CA VAL A 84 3.29 -1.47 9.37
C VAL A 84 2.29 -0.46 9.95
N PHE A 85 1.17 -0.20 9.29
CA PHE A 85 0.16 0.70 9.83
C PHE A 85 -0.54 0.15 11.08
N ILE A 86 -0.84 -1.16 11.12
CA ILE A 86 -1.41 -1.81 12.30
C ILE A 86 -0.46 -1.68 13.50
N GLU A 87 0.84 -1.90 13.30
CA GLU A 87 1.84 -1.73 14.37
C GLU A 87 1.88 -0.28 14.88
N GLN A 88 1.87 0.71 13.97
CA GLN A 88 1.80 2.13 14.36
C GLN A 88 0.53 2.48 15.14
N GLU A 89 -0.62 1.94 14.74
CA GLU A 89 -1.90 2.14 15.44
C GLU A 89 -1.89 1.51 16.85
N LYS A 90 -1.32 0.30 16.99
CA LYS A 90 -1.16 -0.37 18.29
C LYS A 90 -0.29 0.43 19.24
N GLU A 91 0.82 1.00 18.75
CA GLU A 91 1.66 1.88 19.56
C GLU A 91 0.93 3.15 20.01
N ALA A 92 0.03 3.69 19.17
CA ALA A 92 -0.73 4.90 19.50
C ALA A 92 -1.83 4.66 20.56
N ILE A 93 -2.46 3.48 20.57
CA ILE A 93 -3.50 3.13 21.56
C ILE A 93 -2.91 2.76 22.93
N ASN A 94 -1.68 2.26 22.96
CA ASN A 94 -0.98 1.88 24.19
C ASN A 94 -0.25 3.06 24.87
N ARG A 95 -0.43 4.29 24.38
CA ARG A 95 0.11 5.54 24.98
C ARG A 95 -0.99 6.32 25.67
#